data_AF-A0A5J9TQF1-F1
#
_entry.id   AF-A0A5J9TQF1-F1
#
_cell.length_a   1.000
_cell.length_b   1.000
_cell.length_c   1.000
_cell.angle_alpha   90.00
_cell.angle_beta   90.00
_cell.angle_gamma   90.00
#
_symmetry.space_group_name_H-M   'P 1'
#
loop_
_entity.id
_entity.type
_entity.pdbx_description
1 polymer ?
#
loop_
_entity_poly.entity_id
_entity_poly.type
_entity_poly.pdbx_seq_one_letter_code
_entity_poly.pdbx_strand_id
1 'polypeptide(L)' 'MEIGGKVRRDELAAIVREAMDGDKGREMRRRAQEWKDKAVKAALPGGPAEANLDKLIDEVLLAKRNKGQA' A
#
# COMPACT_ATOMS: atom_id res chain seq x y z
N MET A 1 -2.35 -2.36 14.62
CA MET A 1 -2.62 -2.71 16.04
C MET A 1 -3.92 -3.45 15.95
N GLU A 2 -3.89 -4.75 16.13
CA GLU A 2 -5.07 -5.57 15.89
C GLU A 2 -5.84 -5.73 17.19
N ILE A 3 -7.17 -5.59 17.11
CA ILE A 3 -8.06 -5.94 18.20
C ILE A 3 -8.46 -7.40 17.95
N GLY A 4 -8.06 -8.29 18.86
CA GLY A 4 -8.47 -9.69 18.82
C GLY A 4 -9.98 -9.86 19.04
N GLY A 5 -10.50 -11.09 18.93
CA GLY A 5 -11.94 -11.41 18.96
C GLY A 5 -12.77 -10.79 20.09
N LYS A 6 -13.15 -11.56 21.13
CA LYS A 6 -13.93 -10.99 22.25
C LYS A 6 -13.00 -10.22 23.19
N VAL A 7 -13.12 -8.89 23.17
CA VAL A 7 -12.30 -7.96 23.97
C VAL A 7 -13.16 -7.21 24.99
N ARG A 8 -12.63 -7.03 26.21
CA ARG A 8 -13.30 -6.24 27.26
C ARG A 8 -13.21 -4.74 26.94
N ARG A 9 -14.19 -3.95 27.36
CA ARG A 9 -14.25 -2.51 27.06
C ARG A 9 -12.98 -1.74 27.48
N ASP A 10 -12.42 -2.07 28.63
CA ASP A 10 -11.21 -1.38 29.14
C ASP A 10 -9.98 -1.67 28.28
N GLU A 11 -9.86 -2.90 27.79
CA GLU A 11 -8.77 -3.30 26.90
C GLU A 11 -8.91 -2.62 25.53
N LEU A 12 -10.13 -2.55 24.99
CA LEU A 12 -10.40 -1.78 23.77
C LEU A 12 -10.05 -0.30 23.96
N ALA A 13 -10.44 0.30 25.09
CA ALA A 13 -10.14 1.70 25.38
C ALA A 13 -8.62 1.95 25.47
N ALA A 14 -7.86 1.02 26.04
CA ALA A 14 -6.40 1.10 26.09
C ALA A 14 -5.77 1.02 24.69
N ILE A 15 -6.24 0.10 23.84
CA ILE A 15 -5.76 -0.03 22.45
C ILE A 15 -6.06 1.23 21.65
N VAL A 16 -7.27 1.80 21.78
CA VAL A 16 -7.64 3.04 21.10
C VAL A 16 -6.76 4.20 21.57
N ARG A 17 -6.51 4.33 22.89
CA ARG A 17 -5.60 5.36 23.41
C ARG A 17 -4.17 5.19 22.88
N GLU A 18 -3.64 3.97 22.84
CA GLU A 18 -2.30 3.70 22.28
C GLU A 18 -2.24 4.00 20.77
N ALA A 19 -3.32 3.75 20.03
CA ALA A 19 -3.40 4.07 18.60
C ALA A 19 -3.46 5.59 18.35
N MET A 20 -4.16 6.34 19.20
CA MET A 20 -4.35 7.78 19.06
C MET A 20 -3.17 8.59 19.60
N ASP A 21 -2.70 8.27 20.80
CA ASP A 21 -1.76 9.09 21.57
C ASP A 21 -0.51 8.33 22.01
N GLY A 22 -0.44 7.02 21.73
CA GLY A 22 0.71 6.19 22.05
C GLY A 22 1.82 6.27 21.00
N ASP A 23 3.03 5.87 21.40
CA ASP A 23 4.20 5.83 20.53
C ASP A 23 4.01 4.86 19.36
N LYS A 24 3.37 3.72 19.60
CA LYS A 24 3.09 2.75 18.53
C LYS A 24 2.16 3.34 17.48
N GLY A 25 1.11 4.02 17.92
CA GLY A 25 0.16 4.70 17.02
C GLY A 25 0.81 5.82 16.20
N ARG A 26 1.73 6.59 16.80
CA ARG A 26 2.52 7.61 16.09
C ARG A 26 3.44 6.99 15.04
N GLU A 27 4.18 5.95 15.39
CA GLU A 27 5.10 5.28 14.47
C GLU A 27 4.35 4.62 13.30
N MET A 28 3.20 4.00 13.57
CA MET A 28 2.34 3.46 12.50
C MET A 28 1.87 4.54 11.53
N ARG A 29 1.43 5.70 12.03
CA ARG A 29 1.03 6.83 11.18
C ARG A 29 2.19 7.38 10.35
N ARG A 30 3.38 7.49 10.94
CA ARG A 30 4.59 7.94 10.24
C ARG A 30 4.92 7.03 9.05
N ARG A 31 4.94 5.71 9.26
CA ARG A 31 5.17 4.72 8.19
C ARG A 31 4.10 4.75 7.10
N ALA A 32 2.83 4.85 7.50
CA ALA A 32 1.72 4.95 6.56
C ALA A 32 1.85 6.20 5.68
N GLN A 33 2.28 7.34 6.24
CA GLN A 33 2.52 8.56 5.47
C GLN A 33 3.70 8.40 4.50
N GLU A 34 4.81 7.80 4.94
CA GLU A 34 5.95 7.51 4.04
C GLU A 34 5.55 6.60 2.88
N TRP A 35 4.73 5.58 3.14
CA TRP A 35 4.21 4.70 2.09
C TRP A 35 3.29 5.43 1.13
N LYS A 36 2.40 6.29 1.67
CA LYS A 36 1.54 7.16 0.85
C LYS A 36 2.38 8.04 -0.08
N ASP A 37 3.40 8.70 0.44
CA ASP A 37 4.25 9.59 -0.35
C ASP A 37 5.02 8.84 -1.45
N LYS A 38 5.53 7.64 -1.14
CA LYS A 38 6.18 6.76 -2.12
C LYS A 38 5.20 6.31 -3.20
N ALA A 39 4.00 5.89 -2.81
CA ALA A 39 2.96 5.45 -3.74
C ALA A 39 2.52 6.58 -4.68
N VAL A 40 2.29 7.78 -4.15
CA VAL A 40 1.96 8.96 -4.95
C VAL A 40 3.09 9.26 -5.94
N LYS A 41 4.35 9.32 -5.49
CA LYS A 41 5.51 9.55 -6.38
C LYS A 41 5.63 8.49 -7.47
N ALA A 42 5.39 7.22 -7.14
CA ALA A 42 5.45 6.13 -8.10
C ALA A 42 4.35 6.22 -9.18
N ALA A 43 3.17 6.73 -8.79
CA ALA A 43 1.98 6.84 -9.63
C ALA A 43 1.80 8.20 -10.32
N LEU A 44 2.75 9.14 -10.17
CA LEU A 44 2.74 10.37 -10.97
C LEU A 44 2.87 10.05 -12.47
N PRO A 45 2.35 10.90 -13.37
CA PRO A 45 2.54 10.73 -14.81
C PRO A 45 4.03 10.63 -15.18
N GLY A 46 4.36 9.65 -16.04
CA GLY A 46 5.74 9.29 -16.38
C GLY A 46 6.51 8.58 -15.24
N GLY A 47 5.81 8.24 -14.15
CA GLY A 47 6.38 7.61 -12.98
C GLY A 47 6.66 6.11 -13.17
N PRO A 48 7.41 5.50 -12.23
CA PRO A 48 7.75 4.09 -12.28
C PRO A 48 6.57 3.13 -12.41
N ALA A 49 5.40 3.45 -11.85
CA ALA A 49 4.22 2.59 -11.95
C ALA A 49 3.69 2.53 -13.39
N GLU A 50 3.63 3.67 -14.07
CA GLU A 50 3.22 3.77 -15.48
C GLU A 50 4.24 3.07 -16.38
N ALA A 51 5.53 3.38 -16.23
CA ALA A 51 6.58 2.76 -17.02
C ALA A 51 6.64 1.23 -16.87
N ASN A 52 6.34 0.70 -15.68
CA ASN A 52 6.27 -0.74 -15.47
C ASN A 52 5.02 -1.37 -16.09
N LEU A 53 3.90 -0.64 -16.10
CA LEU A 53 2.68 -1.08 -16.76
C LEU A 53 2.86 -1.14 -18.28
N ASP A 54 3.50 -0.13 -18.87
CA ASP A 54 3.81 -0.09 -20.30
C ASP A 54 4.66 -1.29 -20.71
N LYS A 55 5.72 -1.58 -19.95
CA LYS A 55 6.55 -2.77 -20.17
C LYS A 55 5.75 -4.07 -20.12
N LEU A 56 4.84 -4.21 -19.15
CA LEU A 56 3.98 -5.40 -19.08
C LEU A 56 3.10 -5.54 -20.33
N ILE A 57 2.53 -4.43 -20.81
CA ILE A 57 1.69 -4.42 -22.00
C ILE A 57 2.52 -4.83 -23.22
N ASP A 58 3.65 -4.18 -23.45
CA ASP A 58 4.45 -4.36 -24.65
C ASP A 58 5.14 -5.73 -24.68
N GLU A 59 5.82 -6.10 -23.60
CA GLU A 59 6.68 -7.27 -23.57
C GLU A 59 5.94 -8.57 -23.31
N VAL A 60 4.76 -8.52 -22.67
CA VAL A 60 4.00 -9.73 -22.30
C VAL A 60 2.70 -9.85 -23.07
N LEU A 61 1.85 -8.82 -23.01
CA LEU A 61 0.48 -8.92 -23.56
C LEU A 61 0.49 -8.82 -25.08
N LEU A 62 1.19 -7.84 -25.64
CA LEU A 62 1.27 -7.62 -27.08
C LEU A 62 2.25 -8.56 -27.77
N ALA A 63 3.36 -8.91 -27.13
CA ALA A 63 4.32 -9.89 -27.66
C ALA A 63 3.66 -11.27 -27.92
N LYS A 64 2.69 -11.69 -27.11
CA LYS A 64 1.94 -12.94 -27.33
C LYS A 64 1.00 -12.86 -28.52
N ARG A 65 0.40 -11.69 -28.79
CA ARG A 65 -0.49 -11.49 -29.95
C ARG A 65 0.27 -11.61 -31.27
N ASN A 66 1.48 -11.08 -31.34
CA ASN A 66 2.30 -11.12 -32.55
C ASN A 66 2.86 -12.53 -32.86
N LYS A 67 2.96 -13.42 -31.86
CA LYS A 67 3.37 -14.82 -32.05
C LYS A 67 2.25 -15.77 -32.45
N GLY A 68 0.98 -15.37 -32.29
CA GLY A 68 -0.19 -16.17 -32.70
C GLY A 68 -0.75 -15.82 -34.09
N GLN A 69 -0.18 -14.81 -34.75
CA GLN A 69 -0.54 -14.35 -36.10
C GLN A 69 0.55 -14.66 -37.14
N ALA A 70 1.64 -15.33 -36.73
CA ALA A 70 2.73 -15.80 -37.57
C ALA A 70 2.65 -17.32 -37.76
#